data_AF-A0A392M405-F1
#
_entry.id   AF-A0A392M405-F1
#
_cell.length_a   1.000
_cell.length_b   1.000
_cell.length_c   1.000
_cell.angle_alpha   90.00
_cell.angle_beta   90.00
_cell.angle_gamma   90.00
#
_symmetry.space_group_name_H-M   'P 1'
#
loop_
_entity.id
_entity.type
_entity.pdbx_description
1 polymer ?
#
loop_
_entity_poly.entity_id
_entity_poly.type
_entity_poly.pdbx_seq_one_letter_code
_entity_poly.pdbx_strand_id
1 'polypeptide(L)' 'MRKCWDASPDKRPEMDEVVSMLEAIDTSRGGGMIPIDQQQGCFCFRKHRGP' A
#
# COMPACT_ATOMS: atom_id res chain seq x y z
N MET A 1 -3.44 -2.72 9.25
CA MET A 1 -3.72 -1.29 9.52
C MET A 1 -4.46 -0.98 10.82
N ARG A 2 -5.36 -1.84 11.34
CA ARG A 2 -6.07 -1.54 12.62
C ARG A 2 -5.13 -1.28 13.81
N LYS A 3 -3.98 -1.96 13.90
CA LYS A 3 -2.97 -1.76 14.95
C LYS A 3 -2.28 -0.38 14.91
N CYS A 4 -1.98 0.15 13.72
CA CYS A 4 -1.38 1.47 13.57
C CYS A 4 -2.30 2.60 14.03
N TRP A 5 -3.61 2.34 14.05
CA TRP A 5 -4.65 3.31 14.41
C TRP A 5 -5.21 3.11 15.82
N ASP A 6 -4.48 2.40 16.69
CA ASP A 6 -4.88 2.27 18.09
C ASP A 6 -4.90 3.66 18.76
N ALA A 7 -5.92 3.89 19.59
CA ALA A 7 -6.08 5.13 20.34
C ALA A 7 -4.96 5.30 21.39
N SER A 8 -4.44 4.20 21.92
CA SER A 8 -3.30 4.18 22.83
C SER A 8 -1.99 4.17 22.02
N PRO A 9 -1.06 5.10 22.29
CA PRO A 9 0.20 5.18 21.56
C PRO A 9 1.10 3.97 21.82
N ASP A 10 1.09 3.43 23.04
CA ASP A 10 1.94 2.29 23.44
C ASP A 10 1.57 0.97 22.75
N LYS A 11 0.37 0.92 22.14
CA LYS A 11 -0.09 -0.24 21.37
C LYS A 11 0.22 -0.13 19.89
N ARG A 12 0.75 1.00 19.44
CA ARG A 12 1.13 1.18 18.04
C ARG A 12 2.41 0.40 17.78
N PRO A 13 2.50 -0.30 16.65
CA PRO A 13 3.71 -1.03 16.28
C PRO A 13 4.87 -0.04 16.07
N GLU A 14 6.07 -0.51 16.37
CA GLU A 14 7.30 0.17 16.02
C GLU A 14 7.47 0.21 14.50
N MET A 15 8.29 1.15 14.01
CA MET A 15 8.41 1.40 12.57
C MET A 15 8.99 0.20 11.81
N ASP A 16 9.86 -0.59 12.43
CA ASP A 16 10.41 -1.81 11.86
C ASP A 16 9.34 -2.90 11.66
N GLU A 17 8.44 -3.08 12.64
CA GLU A 17 7.30 -3.99 12.52
C GLU A 17 6.35 -3.53 11.41
N VAL A 18 6.09 -2.22 11.31
CA VAL A 18 5.27 -1.66 10.22
C VAL A 18 5.88 -1.94 8.85
N VAL A 19 7.20 -1.74 8.70
CA VAL A 19 7.90 -2.02 7.43
C VAL A 19 7.79 -3.50 7.09
N SER A 20 8.06 -4.40 8.03
CA SER A 20 7.94 -5.84 7.82
C SER A 20 6.53 -6.25 7.40
N MET A 21 5.50 -5.67 8.03
CA MET A 21 4.11 -5.91 7.65
C MET A 21 3.79 -5.43 6.23
N LEU A 22 4.34 -4.29 5.80
CA LEU A 22 4.10 -3.71 4.47
C LEU A 22 4.82 -4.50 3.37
N GLU A 23 6.05 -4.95 3.63
CA GLU A 23 6.82 -5.79 2.70
C GLU A 23 6.18 -7.17 2.50
N ALA A 24 5.48 -7.69 3.49
CA ALA A 24 4.75 -8.94 3.40
C ALA A 24 3.45 -8.85 2.58
N ILE A 25 3.01 -7.65 2.17
CA ILE A 25 1.79 -7.48 1.37
C ILE A 25 2.05 -7.97 -0.06
N ASP A 26 1.22 -8.90 -0.50
CA ASP A 26 1.23 -9.37 -1.88
C ASP A 26 0.73 -8.27 -2.85
N THR A 27 1.68 -7.61 -3.50
CA THR A 27 1.39 -6.57 -4.49
C THR A 27 0.87 -7.11 -5.82
N SER A 28 0.81 -8.43 -6.01
CA SER A 28 0.29 -9.04 -7.25
C SER A 28 -1.23 -8.95 -7.39
N ARG A 29 -1.95 -8.75 -6.27
CA ARG A 29 -3.43 -8.72 -6.23
C ARG A 29 -4.02 -7.30 -6.30
N GLY A 30 -3.18 -6.26 -6.20
CA GLY A 30 -3.51 -4.88 -6.54
C GLY A 30 -2.83 -4.49 -7.85
N GLY A 31 -3.22 -3.38 -8.49
CA GLY A 31 -2.67 -2.97 -9.80
C GLY A 31 -1.18 -2.57 -9.85
N GLY A 32 -0.36 -3.14 -8.94
CA GLY A 32 1.08 -2.94 -8.80
C GLY A 32 1.46 -1.56 -8.30
N MET A 33 2.74 -1.43 -7.95
CA MET A 33 3.37 -0.11 -7.80
C MET A 33 3.40 0.57 -9.17
N ILE A 34 3.03 1.85 -9.23
CA ILE A 34 3.11 2.62 -10.48
C ILE A 34 4.58 2.95 -10.72
N PRO A 35 5.19 2.56 -11.85
CA PRO A 35 6.53 3.01 -12.20
C PRO A 35 6.54 4.54 -12.31
N ILE A 36 7.59 5.18 -11.79
CA ILE A 36 7.72 6.66 -11.81
C ILE A 36 7.64 7.21 -13.23
N ASP A 37 8.11 6.44 -14.22
CA ASP A 37 8.11 6.79 -15.65
C ASP A 37 6.76 6.56 -16.35
N GLN A 38 5.79 5.92 -15.68
CA GLN A 38 4.49 5.65 -16.29
C GLN A 38 3.63 6.91 -16.29
N GLN A 39 3.70 7.67 -17.39
CA GLN A 39 2.79 8.79 -17.66
C GLN A 39 1.33 8.32 -17.51
N GLN A 40 0.55 9.05 -16.73
CA GLN A 40 -0.88 8.80 -16.59
C GLN A 40 -1.58 9.16 -17.91
N GLY A 41 -1.62 8.20 -18.85
CA GLY A 41 -2.38 8.34 -20.08
C GLY A 41 -3.86 8.62 -19.83
N CYS A 42 -4.55 9.09 -20.87
CA CYS A 42 -5.97 9.46 -20.85
C CYS A 42 -6.83 8.46 -20.04
N PHE A 43 -7.72 8.98 -19.20
CA PHE A 43 -8.56 8.26 -18.23
C PHE A 43 -9.28 7.02 -18.81
N CYS A 44 -9.50 6.98 -20.12
CA CYS A 44 -10.22 5.92 -20.83
C CYS A 44 -9.45 4.59 -20.97
N PHE A 45 -8.12 4.56 -20.84
CA PHE A 45 -7.30 3.35 -20.99
C PHE A 45 -6.63 2.88 -19.69
N ARG A 46 -7.06 3.42 -18.54
CA ARG A 46 -6.52 3.00 -17.25
C ARG A 46 -6.84 1.52 -17.02
N LYS A 47 -5.79 0.71 -16.82
CA LYS A 47 -5.93 -0.64 -16.26
C LYS A 47 -6.62 -0.50 -14.90
N HIS A 48 -7.71 -1.24 -14.69
CA HIS A 48 -8.40 -1.27 -13.40
C HIS A 48 -7.40 -1.75 -12.34
N ARG A 49 -7.05 -0.87 -11.40
CA ARG A 49 -6.06 -1.15 -10.36
C ARG A 49 -6.79 -1.54 -9.08
N GLY A 50 -6.84 -2.83 -8.79
CA GLY A 50 -7.43 -3.39 -7.57
C GLY A 50 -8.92 -3.02 -7.34
N PRO A 51 -9.59 -3.66 -6.38
CA PRO A 51 -10.81 -3.14 -5.78
C PRO A 51 -10.56 -1.86 -4.97
#